data_AF-A0A553K200-F1
#
_entry.id   AF-A0A553K200-F1
#
_cell.length_a   1.000
_cell.length_b   1.000
_cell.length_c   1.000
_cell.angle_alpha   90.00
_cell.angle_beta   90.00
_cell.angle_gamma   90.00
#
_symmetry.space_group_name_H-M   'P 1'
#
loop_
_entity.id
_entity.type
_entity.pdbx_description
1 polymer ?
#
loop_
_entity_poly.entity_id
_entity_poly.type
_entity_poly.pdbx_seq_one_letter_code
_entity_poly.pdbx_strand_id
1 'polypeptide(L)'
;MIDVFQALGAALGLEAGLYRDYTAATLWAALGVALLAGTSTMLGHVAILLLNKISGLRLVTSLLLSFVTLVFLYASQGAVTWAVATLTLRRTLPLVPLIAVALLALAPLVFNFITALPHLGLGIGRLLQAWSFLVFWLGVGVTFQLSWPWALGFTISGWLVMQLASRLLHRPLGWVYSRLWTLATGRPTMVTSQDILSGMPIIPVVAK
;
A
#
# COMPACT_ATOMS: atom_id res chain seq x y z
N MET A 1 0.15 17.34 -21.67
CA MET A 1 -0.21 16.16 -20.87
C MET A 1 0.99 15.84 -20.00
N ILE A 2 0.80 15.51 -18.72
CA ILE A 2 1.93 15.17 -17.85
C ILE A 2 2.32 13.71 -18.08
N ASP A 3 3.59 13.46 -18.35
CA ASP A 3 4.10 12.11 -18.54
C ASP A 3 4.42 11.43 -17.20
N VAL A 4 4.46 10.09 -17.17
CA VAL A 4 4.75 9.31 -15.96
C VAL A 4 6.07 9.72 -15.32
N PHE A 5 7.12 9.93 -16.11
CA PHE A 5 8.44 10.34 -15.61
C PHE A 5 8.47 11.78 -15.10
N GLN A 6 7.68 12.68 -15.70
CA GLN A 6 7.54 14.05 -15.20
C GLN A 6 6.80 14.06 -13.86
N ALA A 7 5.71 13.31 -13.75
CA ALA A 7 4.98 13.15 -12.49
C ALA A 7 5.85 12.49 -11.40
N LEU A 8 6.67 11.50 -11.78
CA LEU A 8 7.65 10.89 -10.88
C LEU A 8 8.67 11.92 -10.38
N GLY A 9 9.30 12.66 -11.28
CA GLY A 9 10.29 13.68 -10.94
C GLY A 9 9.71 14.79 -10.07
N ALA A 10 8.53 15.29 -10.42
CA ALA A 10 7.82 16.32 -9.65
C ALA A 10 7.41 15.81 -8.26
N ALA A 11 6.95 14.57 -8.14
CA ALA A 11 6.63 13.96 -6.85
C ALA A 11 7.89 13.79 -5.98
N LEU A 12 8.99 13.29 -6.55
CA LEU A 12 10.28 13.15 -5.84
C LEU A 12 10.84 14.51 -5.41
N GLY A 13 10.73 15.52 -6.27
CA GLY A 13 11.14 16.90 -6.02
C GLY A 13 10.22 17.68 -5.08
N LEU A 14 9.14 17.06 -4.57
CA LEU A 14 8.16 17.70 -3.69
C LEU A 14 7.53 18.95 -4.32
N GLU A 15 7.32 18.94 -5.64
CA GLU A 15 6.76 20.07 -6.37
C GLU A 15 5.25 20.21 -6.12
N ALA A 16 4.86 21.28 -5.45
CA ALA A 16 3.45 21.57 -5.16
C ALA A 16 2.59 21.78 -6.42
N GLY A 17 3.19 22.17 -7.55
CA GLY A 17 2.49 22.39 -8.82
C GLY A 17 1.75 21.14 -9.32
N LEU A 18 2.31 19.95 -9.07
CA LEU A 18 1.74 18.67 -9.46
C LEU A 18 0.32 18.43 -8.92
N TYR A 19 0.03 18.98 -7.74
CA TYR A 19 -1.22 18.74 -7.01
C TYR A 19 -2.25 19.87 -7.16
N ARG A 20 -1.84 21.07 -7.58
CA ARG A 20 -2.77 22.20 -7.80
C ARG A 20 -3.62 21.99 -9.05
N ASP A 21 -2.98 21.59 -10.14
CA ASP A 21 -3.61 21.45 -11.45
C ASP A 21 -3.97 19.98 -11.72
N TYR A 22 -4.76 19.39 -10.83
CA TYR A 22 -5.19 18.00 -10.98
C TYR A 22 -6.02 17.83 -12.27
N THR A 23 -5.62 16.87 -13.10
CA THR A 23 -6.35 16.47 -14.31
C THR A 23 -6.45 14.95 -14.38
N ALA A 24 -7.28 14.43 -15.29
CA ALA A 24 -7.34 12.99 -15.56
C ALA A 24 -5.95 12.42 -15.97
N ALA A 25 -5.12 13.22 -16.65
CA ALA A 25 -3.75 12.83 -16.99
C ALA A 25 -2.87 12.61 -15.74
N THR A 26 -3.06 13.41 -14.68
CA THR A 26 -2.35 13.24 -13.40
C THR A 26 -2.67 11.89 -12.76
N LEU A 27 -3.92 11.42 -12.84
CA LEU A 27 -4.31 10.10 -12.33
C LEU A 27 -3.65 8.97 -13.13
N TRP A 28 -3.64 9.06 -14.46
CA TRP A 28 -2.96 8.07 -15.29
C TRP A 28 -1.45 8.04 -15.03
N ALA A 29 -0.82 9.20 -14.86
CA ALA A 29 0.58 9.29 -14.48
C ALA A 29 0.82 8.68 -13.08
N ALA A 30 -0.07 8.94 -12.12
CA ALA A 30 -0.01 8.34 -10.78
C ALA A 30 -0.12 6.81 -10.80
N LEU A 31 -1.00 6.26 -11.64
CA LEU A 31 -1.11 4.81 -11.86
C LEU A 31 0.17 4.25 -12.49
N GLY A 32 0.76 4.96 -13.45
CA GLY A 32 2.06 4.60 -14.04
C GLY A 32 3.18 4.59 -13.00
N VAL A 33 3.25 5.62 -12.15
CA VAL A 33 4.21 5.68 -11.03
C VAL A 33 3.99 4.53 -10.04
N ALA A 34 2.74 4.26 -9.68
CA ALA A 34 2.39 3.14 -8.82
C ALA A 34 2.84 1.80 -9.41
N LEU A 35 2.66 1.61 -10.73
CA LEU A 35 3.11 0.42 -11.44
C LEU A 35 4.64 0.28 -11.44
N LEU A 36 5.37 1.38 -11.68
CA LEU A 36 6.84 1.39 -11.58
C LEU A 36 7.32 1.08 -10.16
N ALA A 37 6.70 1.69 -9.15
CA ALA A 37 7.01 1.45 -7.75
C ALA A 37 6.74 0.01 -7.36
N GLY A 38 5.57 -0.52 -7.74
CA GLY A 38 5.21 -1.92 -7.61
C GLY A 38 6.26 -2.85 -8.20
N THR A 39 6.62 -2.63 -9.46
CA THR A 39 7.63 -3.42 -10.18
C THR A 39 8.99 -3.36 -9.49
N SER A 40 9.40 -2.18 -9.00
CA SER A 40 10.64 -2.01 -8.25
C SER A 40 10.63 -2.74 -6.91
N THR A 41 9.53 -2.62 -6.16
CA THR A 41 9.32 -3.37 -4.91
C THR A 41 9.36 -4.88 -5.17
N MET A 42 8.78 -5.34 -6.28
CA MET A 42 8.85 -6.74 -6.70
C MET A 42 10.30 -7.18 -6.95
N LEU A 43 11.10 -6.40 -7.69
CA LEU A 43 12.52 -6.73 -7.94
C LEU A 43 13.32 -6.88 -6.64
N GLY A 44 13.04 -6.04 -5.64
CA GLY A 44 13.62 -6.19 -4.30
C GLY A 44 13.27 -7.53 -3.64
N HIS A 45 12.04 -8.01 -3.81
CA HIS A 45 11.59 -9.30 -3.29
C HIS A 45 12.09 -10.49 -4.13
N VAL A 46 12.30 -10.32 -5.44
CA VAL A 46 12.82 -11.38 -6.32
C VAL A 46 14.18 -11.86 -5.82
N ALA A 47 15.06 -10.97 -5.36
CA ALA A 47 16.34 -11.36 -4.75
C ALA A 47 16.15 -12.33 -3.56
N ILE A 48 15.14 -12.08 -2.72
CA ILE A 48 14.80 -12.92 -1.56
C ILE A 48 14.12 -14.23 -1.99
N LEU A 49 13.22 -14.17 -2.99
CA LEU A 49 12.47 -15.33 -3.47
C LEU A 49 13.35 -16.30 -4.29
N LEU A 50 14.35 -15.77 -5.00
CA LEU A 50 15.38 -16.56 -5.68
C LEU A 50 16.24 -17.32 -4.67
N LEU A 51 16.61 -16.68 -3.54
CA LEU A 51 17.25 -17.38 -2.42
C LEU A 51 16.36 -18.50 -1.87
N ASN A 52 15.04 -18.31 -1.86
CA ASN A 52 14.06 -19.30 -1.41
C ASN A 52 13.65 -20.31 -2.50
N LYS A 53 14.31 -20.33 -3.67
CA LYS A 53 14.03 -21.20 -4.82
C LYS A 53 12.55 -21.22 -5.27
N ILE A 54 11.82 -20.11 -5.15
CA ILE A 54 10.44 -19.99 -5.63
C ILE A 54 10.47 -19.59 -7.11
N SER A 55 9.95 -20.44 -8.00
CA SER A 55 10.00 -20.23 -9.46
C SER A 55 8.64 -20.33 -10.15
N GLY A 56 8.58 -19.84 -11.39
CA GLY A 56 7.45 -20.02 -12.31
C GLY A 56 6.19 -19.25 -11.90
N LEU A 57 5.04 -19.92 -12.00
CA LEU A 57 3.73 -19.29 -11.80
C LEU A 57 3.52 -18.76 -10.38
N ARG A 58 4.09 -19.44 -9.37
CA ARG A 58 4.02 -19.03 -7.95
C ARG A 58 4.73 -17.70 -7.70
N LEU A 59 5.85 -17.47 -8.39
CA LEU A 59 6.55 -16.20 -8.35
C LEU A 59 5.64 -15.10 -8.90
N VAL A 60 5.12 -15.27 -10.11
CA VAL A 60 4.23 -14.27 -10.74
C VAL A 60 2.99 -13.97 -9.90
N THR A 61 2.33 -14.99 -9.33
CA THR A 61 1.15 -14.77 -8.47
C THR A 61 1.51 -14.05 -7.18
N SER A 62 2.63 -14.39 -6.55
CA SER A 62 3.10 -13.69 -5.35
C SER A 62 3.45 -12.24 -5.65
N LEU A 63 4.09 -11.99 -6.80
CA LEU A 63 4.46 -10.65 -7.24
C LEU A 63 3.22 -9.78 -7.52
N LEU A 64 2.26 -10.32 -8.27
CA LEU A 64 1.01 -9.62 -8.58
C LEU A 64 0.22 -9.31 -7.31
N LEU A 65 0.11 -10.28 -6.39
CA LEU A 65 -0.56 -10.08 -5.10
C LEU A 65 0.12 -8.97 -4.29
N SER A 66 1.45 -8.94 -4.22
CA SER A 66 2.20 -7.88 -3.52
C SER A 66 1.93 -6.49 -4.11
N PHE A 67 1.90 -6.38 -5.43
CA PHE A 67 1.58 -5.10 -6.09
C PHE A 67 0.17 -4.63 -5.83
N VAL A 68 -0.82 -5.51 -6.02
CA VAL A 68 -2.22 -5.20 -5.72
C VAL A 68 -2.37 -4.78 -4.26
N THR A 69 -1.70 -5.48 -3.34
CA THR A 69 -1.71 -5.15 -1.91
C THR A 69 -1.13 -3.75 -1.65
N LEU A 70 -0.01 -3.40 -2.30
CA LEU A 70 0.64 -2.11 -2.14
C LEU A 70 -0.23 -0.96 -2.67
N VAL A 71 -0.79 -1.10 -3.88
CA VAL A 71 -1.71 -0.10 -4.46
C VAL A 71 -2.96 0.04 -3.61
N PHE A 72 -3.55 -1.09 -3.18
CA PHE A 72 -4.72 -1.11 -2.33
C PHE A 72 -4.45 -0.42 -0.98
N LEU A 73 -3.31 -0.67 -0.36
CA LEU A 73 -2.94 -0.06 0.92
C LEU A 73 -2.85 1.47 0.81
N TYR A 74 -2.16 1.98 -0.22
CA TYR A 74 -2.02 3.42 -0.42
C TYR A 74 -3.34 4.08 -0.86
N ALA A 75 -4.10 3.47 -1.76
CA ALA A 75 -5.42 3.98 -2.15
C ALA A 75 -6.37 4.03 -0.93
N SER A 76 -6.35 3.00 -0.09
CA SER A 76 -7.13 2.95 1.15
C SER A 76 -6.64 3.99 2.15
N GLN A 77 -5.33 4.20 2.26
CA GLN A 77 -4.76 5.25 3.11
C GLN A 77 -5.23 6.64 2.67
N GLY A 78 -5.24 6.90 1.35
CA GLY A 78 -5.86 8.09 0.76
C GLY A 78 -7.34 8.20 1.15
N ALA A 79 -8.15 7.17 0.90
CA ALA A 79 -9.58 7.17 1.22
C ALA A 79 -9.87 7.41 2.71
N VAL A 80 -9.10 6.78 3.61
CA VAL A 80 -9.24 6.99 5.06
C VAL A 80 -8.87 8.42 5.44
N THR A 81 -7.79 8.97 4.87
CA THR A 81 -7.36 10.35 5.13
C THR A 81 -8.40 11.35 4.63
N TRP A 82 -8.98 11.10 3.44
CA TRP A 82 -10.11 11.86 2.91
C TRP A 82 -11.33 11.78 3.84
N ALA A 83 -11.69 10.59 4.32
CA ALA A 83 -12.84 10.41 5.20
C ALA A 83 -12.66 11.18 6.51
N VAL A 84 -11.48 11.04 7.16
CA VAL A 84 -11.15 11.76 8.39
C VAL A 84 -11.20 13.27 8.16
N ALA A 85 -10.60 13.78 7.08
CA ALA A 85 -10.58 15.22 6.79
C ALA A 85 -11.97 15.76 6.46
N THR A 86 -12.74 15.06 5.62
CA THR A 86 -14.12 15.43 5.21
C THR A 86 -15.05 15.51 6.40
N LEU A 87 -15.00 14.49 7.29
CA LEU A 87 -15.83 14.44 8.49
C LEU A 87 -15.45 15.53 9.51
N THR A 88 -14.15 15.78 9.68
CA THR A 88 -13.64 16.77 10.66
C THR A 88 -13.90 18.20 10.18
N LEU A 89 -13.63 18.49 8.91
CA LEU A 89 -13.80 19.83 8.34
C LEU A 89 -15.26 20.12 7.94
N ARG A 90 -16.13 19.09 7.92
CA ARG A 90 -17.53 19.16 7.48
C ARG A 90 -17.67 19.81 6.09
N ARG A 91 -16.72 19.53 5.21
CA ARG A 91 -16.65 20.03 3.83
C ARG A 91 -16.53 18.87 2.86
N THR A 92 -17.16 19.00 1.70
CA THR A 92 -17.02 18.02 0.61
C THR A 92 -15.65 18.17 -0.05
N LEU A 93 -14.70 17.35 0.38
CA LEU A 93 -13.38 17.29 -0.23
C LEU A 93 -13.36 16.31 -1.40
N PRO A 94 -12.50 16.51 -2.42
CA PRO A 94 -12.48 15.62 -3.57
C PRO A 94 -11.67 14.34 -3.26
N LEU A 95 -12.32 13.18 -3.34
CA LEU A 95 -11.69 11.87 -3.07
C LEU A 95 -10.68 11.47 -4.14
N VAL A 96 -11.05 11.59 -5.42
CA VAL A 96 -10.23 11.09 -6.54
C VAL A 96 -8.84 11.76 -6.60
N PRO A 97 -8.70 13.10 -6.46
CA PRO A 97 -7.39 13.74 -6.39
C PRO A 97 -6.55 13.22 -5.22
N LEU A 98 -7.17 12.91 -4.07
CA LEU A 98 -6.42 12.37 -2.94
C LEU A 98 -5.98 10.91 -3.17
N ILE A 99 -6.75 10.11 -3.88
CA ILE A 99 -6.29 8.78 -4.34
C ILE A 99 -5.08 8.94 -5.26
N ALA A 100 -5.12 9.88 -6.21
CA ALA A 100 -3.97 10.15 -7.08
C ALA A 100 -2.74 10.61 -6.29
N VAL A 101 -2.92 11.48 -5.29
CA VAL A 101 -1.86 11.89 -4.34
C VAL A 101 -1.28 10.68 -3.61
N ALA A 102 -2.13 9.77 -3.12
CA ALA A 102 -1.69 8.57 -2.43
C ALA A 102 -0.88 7.64 -3.36
N LEU A 103 -1.27 7.53 -4.62
CA LEU A 103 -0.52 6.75 -5.61
C LEU A 103 0.79 7.43 -6.01
N LEU A 104 0.83 8.76 -6.15
CA LEU A 104 2.06 9.52 -6.39
C LEU A 104 3.03 9.45 -5.21
N ALA A 105 2.53 9.27 -3.99
CA ALA A 105 3.36 9.02 -2.82
C ALA A 105 4.17 7.73 -2.91
N LEU A 106 3.86 6.83 -3.86
CA LEU A 106 4.68 5.65 -4.18
C LEU A 106 5.93 6.01 -5.00
N ALA A 107 6.07 7.23 -5.50
CA ALA A 107 7.22 7.66 -6.31
C ALA A 107 8.60 7.27 -5.74
N PRO A 108 8.89 7.46 -4.44
CA PRO A 108 10.19 7.06 -3.88
C PRO A 108 10.41 5.55 -3.92
N LEU A 109 9.34 4.76 -3.85
CA LEU A 109 9.40 3.30 -3.90
C LEU A 109 9.76 2.76 -5.29
N VAL A 110 9.83 3.61 -6.33
CA VAL A 110 10.49 3.25 -7.60
C VAL A 110 11.96 2.87 -7.40
N PHE A 111 12.60 3.31 -6.32
CA PHE A 111 13.97 2.91 -5.95
C PHE A 111 14.02 1.74 -4.96
N ASN A 112 12.90 1.10 -4.66
CA ASN A 112 12.84 0.06 -3.65
C ASN A 112 13.64 -1.21 -4.03
N PHE A 113 13.97 -1.43 -5.30
CA PHE A 113 14.88 -2.52 -5.70
C PHE A 113 16.26 -2.42 -5.01
N ILE A 114 16.71 -1.22 -4.63
CA ILE A 114 17.99 -0.99 -3.92
C ILE A 114 17.96 -1.64 -2.53
N THR A 115 16.78 -1.85 -1.94
CA THR A 115 16.66 -2.48 -0.63
C THR A 115 17.05 -3.97 -0.63
N ALA A 116 17.31 -4.56 -1.79
CA ALA A 116 17.89 -5.90 -1.90
C ALA A 116 19.34 -5.99 -1.39
N LEU A 117 20.03 -4.85 -1.21
CA LEU A 117 21.40 -4.83 -0.70
C LEU A 117 21.49 -5.30 0.76
N PRO A 118 22.42 -6.23 1.08
CA PRO A 118 22.66 -6.66 2.46
C PRO A 118 23.03 -5.48 3.38
N HIS A 119 22.53 -5.50 4.63
CA HIS A 119 22.74 -4.50 5.70
C HIS A 119 22.18 -3.09 5.44
N LEU A 120 22.23 -2.56 4.22
CA LEU A 120 21.75 -1.22 3.88
C LEU A 120 20.25 -1.18 3.56
N GLY A 121 19.66 -2.31 3.17
CA GLY A 121 18.28 -2.36 2.68
C GLY A 121 17.23 -1.85 3.66
N LEU A 122 17.38 -2.15 4.96
CA LEU A 122 16.46 -1.67 6.00
C LEU A 122 16.52 -0.14 6.17
N GLY A 123 17.72 0.44 6.12
CA GLY A 123 17.92 1.89 6.25
C GLY A 123 17.35 2.64 5.06
N ILE A 124 17.70 2.19 3.85
CA ILE A 124 17.21 2.78 2.59
C ILE A 124 15.69 2.65 2.51
N GLY A 125 15.13 1.48 2.83
CA GLY A 125 13.67 1.27 2.81
C GLY A 125 12.93 2.24 3.73
N ARG A 126 13.44 2.49 4.95
CA ARG A 126 12.86 3.49 5.86
C ARG A 126 12.97 4.91 5.33
N LEU A 127 14.09 5.25 4.69
CA LEU A 127 14.26 6.56 4.06
C LEU A 127 13.25 6.77 2.92
N LEU A 128 13.06 5.78 2.05
CA LEU A 128 12.08 5.85 0.97
C LEU A 128 10.65 5.95 1.50
N GLN A 129 10.32 5.24 2.59
CA GLN A 129 9.02 5.35 3.24
C GLN A 129 8.80 6.73 3.89
N ALA A 130 9.82 7.27 4.56
CA ALA A 130 9.76 8.63 5.11
C ALA A 130 9.57 9.66 3.99
N TRP A 131 10.26 9.50 2.87
CA TRP A 131 10.05 10.35 1.70
C TRP A 131 8.64 10.21 1.12
N SER A 132 8.13 8.98 1.05
CA SER A 132 6.75 8.71 0.60
C SER A 132 5.73 9.42 1.49
N PHE A 133 5.97 9.44 2.81
CA PHE A 133 5.16 10.20 3.75
C PHE A 133 5.22 11.72 3.48
N LEU A 134 6.41 12.28 3.19
CA LEU A 134 6.55 13.71 2.84
C LEU A 134 5.77 14.05 1.57
N VAL A 135 5.86 13.21 0.53
CA VAL A 135 5.12 13.37 -0.72
C VAL A 135 3.61 13.38 -0.44
N PHE A 136 3.13 12.42 0.35
CA PHE A 136 1.72 12.32 0.72
C PHE A 136 1.25 13.51 1.55
N TRP A 137 2.02 13.91 2.57
CA TRP A 137 1.72 15.06 3.43
C TRP A 137 1.62 16.36 2.62
N LEU A 138 2.58 16.61 1.73
CA LEU A 138 2.54 17.76 0.84
C LEU A 138 1.33 17.72 -0.08
N GLY A 139 1.06 16.57 -0.71
CA GLY A 139 -0.09 16.42 -1.59
C GLY A 139 -1.43 16.64 -0.88
N VAL A 140 -1.58 16.14 0.35
CA VAL A 140 -2.77 16.41 1.21
C VAL A 140 -2.92 17.91 1.46
N GLY A 141 -1.84 18.58 1.86
CA GLY A 141 -1.87 20.02 2.17
C GLY A 141 -2.26 20.87 0.97
N VAL A 142 -1.67 20.59 -0.20
CA VAL A 142 -1.97 21.32 -1.44
C VAL A 142 -3.40 21.01 -1.93
N THR A 143 -3.78 19.74 -1.98
CA THR A 143 -5.08 19.30 -2.53
C THR A 143 -6.25 19.83 -1.70
N PHE A 144 -6.11 19.86 -0.38
CA PHE A 144 -7.15 20.36 0.53
C PHE A 144 -6.98 21.84 0.90
N GLN A 145 -5.95 22.52 0.36
CA GLN A 145 -5.62 23.92 0.66
C GLN A 145 -5.49 24.17 2.17
N LEU A 146 -4.83 23.25 2.87
CA LEU A 146 -4.64 23.29 4.32
C LEU A 146 -3.27 23.89 4.66
N SER A 147 -3.15 24.48 5.84
CA SER A 147 -1.83 24.82 6.38
C SER A 147 -1.06 23.56 6.74
N TRP A 148 0.27 23.64 6.70
CA TRP A 148 1.16 22.50 6.92
C TRP A 148 0.87 21.69 8.19
N PRO A 149 0.61 22.30 9.37
CA PRO A 149 0.31 21.54 10.59
C PRO A 149 -1.01 20.77 10.49
N TRP A 150 -2.04 21.35 9.87
CA TRP A 150 -3.33 20.67 9.68
C TRP A 150 -3.20 19.51 8.69
N ALA A 151 -2.48 19.72 7.58
CA ALA A 151 -2.19 18.64 6.64
C ALA A 151 -1.46 17.48 7.32
N LEU A 152 -0.47 17.79 8.16
CA LEU A 152 0.27 16.78 8.93
C LEU A 152 -0.65 16.04 9.90
N GLY A 153 -1.49 16.78 10.62
CA GLY A 153 -2.48 16.23 11.54
C GLY A 153 -3.43 15.25 10.87
N PHE A 154 -3.97 15.59 9.69
CA PHE A 154 -4.85 14.68 8.94
C PHE A 154 -4.11 13.48 8.37
N THR A 155 -2.90 13.66 7.87
CA THR A 155 -2.08 12.55 7.38
C THR A 155 -1.77 11.54 8.49
N ILE A 156 -1.34 12.01 9.66
CA ILE A 156 -1.07 11.15 10.83
C ILE A 156 -2.36 10.51 11.34
N SER A 157 -3.45 11.27 11.42
CA SER A 157 -4.76 10.75 11.87
C SER A 157 -5.27 9.67 10.93
N GLY A 158 -5.16 9.87 9.62
CA GLY A 158 -5.51 8.88 8.60
C GLY A 158 -4.69 7.60 8.76
N TRP A 159 -3.39 7.74 9.00
CA TRP A 159 -2.51 6.59 9.29
C TRP A 159 -2.90 5.85 10.58
N LEU A 160 -3.18 6.57 11.67
CA LEU A 160 -3.64 5.96 12.92
C LEU A 160 -4.96 5.21 12.74
N VAL A 161 -5.93 5.82 12.06
CA VAL A 161 -7.22 5.19 11.75
C VAL A 161 -7.02 3.95 10.87
N MET A 162 -6.16 4.01 9.86
CA MET A 162 -5.81 2.85 9.04
C MET A 162 -5.16 1.74 9.88
N GLN A 163 -4.27 2.08 10.81
CA GLN A 163 -3.63 1.12 11.70
C GLN A 163 -4.65 0.44 12.63
N LEU A 164 -5.61 1.20 13.16
CA LEU A 164 -6.72 0.68 13.94
C LEU A 164 -7.64 -0.19 13.08
N ALA A 165 -8.02 0.27 11.89
CA ALA A 165 -8.84 -0.47 10.95
C ALA A 165 -8.19 -1.80 10.60
N SER A 166 -6.90 -1.82 10.27
CA SER A 166 -6.14 -3.05 10.05
C SER A 166 -6.26 -4.00 11.25
N ARG A 167 -5.94 -3.54 12.47
CA ARG A 167 -6.04 -4.38 13.67
C ARG A 167 -7.45 -4.93 13.93
N LEU A 168 -8.48 -4.11 13.71
CA LEU A 168 -9.88 -4.51 13.91
C LEU A 168 -10.37 -5.45 12.81
N LEU A 169 -9.89 -5.27 11.58
CA LEU A 169 -10.28 -6.06 10.41
C LEU A 169 -9.55 -7.41 10.33
N HIS A 170 -8.43 -7.60 11.03
CA HIS A 170 -7.71 -8.90 11.04
C HIS A 170 -8.62 -10.08 11.42
N ARG A 171 -9.45 -9.93 12.46
CA ARG A 171 -10.39 -10.98 12.91
C ARG A 171 -11.52 -11.28 11.91
N PRO A 172 -12.33 -10.30 11.48
CA PRO A 172 -13.42 -10.57 10.54
C PRO A 172 -12.90 -11.02 9.17
N LEU A 173 -11.77 -10.49 8.68
CA LEU A 173 -11.18 -10.95 7.42
C LEU A 173 -10.73 -12.41 7.51
N GLY A 174 -10.15 -12.84 8.63
CA GLY A 174 -9.82 -14.25 8.86
C GLY A 174 -11.05 -15.16 8.86
N TRP A 175 -12.17 -14.69 9.41
CA TRP A 175 -13.44 -15.42 9.37
C TRP A 175 -14.05 -15.48 7.96
N VAL A 176 -14.04 -14.38 7.21
CA VAL A 176 -14.55 -14.35 5.83
C VAL A 176 -13.68 -15.25 4.95
N TYR A 177 -12.36 -15.17 5.08
CA TYR A 177 -11.43 -16.01 4.34
C TYR A 177 -11.67 -17.49 4.62
N SER A 178 -11.82 -17.88 5.88
CA SER A 178 -12.09 -19.27 6.23
C SER A 178 -13.45 -19.75 5.72
N ARG A 179 -14.46 -18.88 5.68
CA ARG A 179 -15.77 -19.17 5.08
C ARG A 179 -15.72 -19.32 3.58
N LEU A 180 -15.09 -18.38 2.87
CA LEU A 180 -14.90 -18.47 1.41
C LEU A 180 -14.10 -19.72 1.04
N TRP A 181 -13.08 -20.06 1.82
CA TRP A 181 -12.30 -21.28 1.65
C TRP A 181 -13.15 -22.54 1.84
N THR A 182 -13.96 -22.58 2.90
CA THR A 182 -14.85 -23.71 3.20
C THR A 182 -15.93 -23.86 2.12
N LEU A 183 -16.45 -22.75 1.60
CA LEU A 183 -17.41 -22.74 0.48
C LEU A 183 -16.78 -23.23 -0.82
N ALA A 184 -15.56 -22.79 -1.13
CA ALA A 184 -14.87 -23.16 -2.37
C ALA A 184 -14.32 -24.60 -2.36
N THR A 185 -13.91 -25.10 -1.20
CA THR A 185 -13.23 -26.42 -1.09
C THR A 185 -14.06 -27.49 -0.37
N GLY A 186 -15.20 -27.13 0.21
CA GLY A 186 -16.06 -28.04 0.99
C GLY A 186 -15.44 -28.53 2.30
N ARG A 187 -14.29 -27.98 2.71
CA ARG A 187 -13.54 -28.40 3.91
C ARG A 187 -13.20 -27.20 4.79
N PRO A 188 -13.46 -27.25 6.12
CA PRO A 188 -12.99 -26.24 7.05
C PRO A 188 -11.45 -26.14 7.01
N THR A 189 -10.94 -24.93 7.21
CA THR A 189 -9.60 -24.47 6.76
C THR A 189 -8.37 -25.30 7.14
N MET A 190 -7.39 -25.20 6.22
CA MET A 190 -6.03 -25.74 6.22
C MET A 190 -5.24 -25.59 7.53
N VAL A 191 -4.61 -26.71 7.90
CA VAL A 191 -3.48 -26.86 8.82
C VAL A 191 -2.37 -25.86 8.46
N THR A 192 -1.95 -25.02 9.41
CA THR A 192 -0.85 -24.05 9.23
C THR A 192 0.50 -24.73 9.47
N SER A 193 1.59 -24.24 8.89
CA SER A 193 2.93 -24.81 9.13
C SER A 193 3.36 -24.83 10.62
N GLN A 194 2.75 -23.98 11.46
CA GLN A 194 2.88 -24.02 12.93
C GLN A 194 2.20 -25.23 13.58
N ASP A 195 1.12 -25.75 12.98
CA ASP A 195 0.44 -26.96 13.46
C ASP A 195 1.25 -28.23 13.12
N ILE A 196 2.02 -28.19 12.01
CA ILE A 196 2.95 -29.27 11.62
C ILE A 196 4.18 -29.30 12.55
N LEU A 197 4.71 -28.13 12.94
CA LEU A 197 5.89 -28.02 13.80
C LEU A 197 5.61 -28.26 15.29
N SER A 198 4.36 -28.10 15.73
CA SER A 198 3.96 -28.31 17.13
C SER A 198 3.65 -29.78 17.45
N GLY A 199 3.74 -30.70 16.47
CA GLY A 199 3.62 -32.13 16.69
C GLY A 199 2.26 -32.57 17.26
N MET A 200 1.23 -31.72 17.19
CA MET A 200 -0.08 -32.08 17.71
C MET A 200 -0.68 -33.18 16.81
N PRO A 201 -1.14 -34.31 17.39
CA PRO A 201 -1.77 -35.36 16.61
C PRO A 201 -2.98 -34.80 15.87
N ILE A 202 -3.07 -35.16 14.60
CA ILE A 202 -4.17 -34.80 13.70
C ILE A 202 -5.49 -35.29 14.33
N ILE A 203 -6.27 -34.40 14.94
CA ILE A 203 -7.64 -34.71 15.34
C ILE A 203 -8.57 -34.01 14.34
N PRO A 204 -9.20 -34.75 13.40
CA PRO A 204 -10.29 -34.19 12.62
C PRO A 204 -11.44 -33.89 13.58
N VAL A 205 -11.82 -32.61 13.70
CA VAL A 205 -13.06 -32.24 14.39
C VAL A 205 -14.21 -32.66 13.49
N VAL A 206 -14.74 -33.85 13.74
CA VAL A 206 -16.02 -34.28 13.20
C VAL A 206 -17.07 -33.36 13.83
N ALA A 207 -17.73 -32.56 12.98
CA ALA A 207 -18.86 -31.75 13.40
C ALA A 207 -19.97 -32.67 13.96
N LYS A 208 -20.45 -32.34 15.15
CA LYS A 208 -21.75 -32.81 15.65
C LYS A 208 -22.74 -31.67 15.51
#